data_AF-A0A0Q4RPX9-F1
#
_entry.id   AF-A0A0Q4RPX9-F1
#
_cell.length_a   1.000
_cell.length_b   1.000
_cell.length_c   1.000
_cell.angle_alpha   90.00
_cell.angle_beta   90.00
_cell.angle_gamma   90.00
#
_symmetry.space_group_name_H-M   'P 1'
#
loop_
_entity.id
_entity.type
_entity.pdbx_description
1 polymer ?
#
loop_
_entity_poly.entity_id
_entity_poly.type
_entity_poly.pdbx_seq_one_letter_code
_entity_poly.pdbx_strand_id
1 'polypeptide(L)'
;MLEIRPNVARQYIDAVSVFEAWEDAEREASQVRGGMYWHKGAPSAPEAVYLVRTSPKGAEKSLGPKTPETERTYARFLERKQLAQDRLTALAEKRKEHERMNRALRVGRVDPIVVKVLDRMTSSGLSDFFRVVGTHALYAYEAAAGVVVDDDAVATRDIDLLWDVRKRLHFATALARVDSSMIGLLRKVDKSFRIKDLDKYTAVNQDGFEVDILRREQQGEDPHPIRMSDDEDDFWVTQARKAHVLMDAPPFSAVVVASSGAMARMNTLHPLSFARFKRWMSGQGDRDPLKRRRDALQAEVVEAMVAQYLPQWQAGGAD
;
A
#
# COMPACT_ATOMS: atom_id res chain seq x y z
N MET A 1 -18.44 3.04 19.57
CA MET A 1 -18.37 2.39 18.25
C MET A 1 -19.79 2.14 17.78
N LEU A 2 -20.05 2.25 16.48
CA LEU A 2 -21.36 2.05 15.87
C LEU A 2 -21.25 1.03 14.74
N GLU A 3 -22.09 0.01 14.75
CA GLU A 3 -22.15 -0.96 13.65
C GLU A 3 -22.63 -0.30 12.36
N ILE A 4 -22.03 -0.69 11.24
CA ILE A 4 -22.51 -0.24 9.93
C ILE A 4 -23.83 -0.92 9.57
N ARG A 5 -24.67 -0.21 8.82
CA ARG A 5 -25.97 -0.75 8.37
C ARG A 5 -25.77 -1.99 7.48
N PRO A 6 -26.68 -2.98 7.50
CA PRO A 6 -26.53 -4.22 6.72
C PRO A 6 -26.33 -4.02 5.20
N ASN A 7 -26.97 -2.99 4.61
CA ASN A 7 -26.79 -2.66 3.20
C ASN A 7 -25.39 -2.09 2.89
N VAL A 8 -24.81 -1.37 3.84
CA VAL A 8 -23.44 -0.85 3.75
C VAL A 8 -22.44 -1.99 3.89
N ALA A 9 -22.65 -2.90 4.85
CA ALA A 9 -21.82 -4.09 5.03
C ALA A 9 -21.81 -4.97 3.76
N ARG A 10 -22.97 -5.25 3.17
CA ARG A 10 -23.08 -6.01 1.92
C ARG A 10 -22.32 -5.34 0.78
N GLN A 11 -22.52 -4.05 0.58
CA GLN A 11 -21.80 -3.30 -0.45
C GLN A 11 -20.28 -3.36 -0.24
N TYR A 12 -19.81 -3.21 1.00
CA TYR A 12 -18.39 -3.32 1.32
C TYR A 12 -17.84 -4.70 0.95
N ILE A 13 -18.51 -5.79 1.36
CA ILE A 13 -18.10 -7.16 1.04
C ILE A 13 -18.02 -7.40 -0.48
N ASP A 14 -19.04 -6.95 -1.22
CA ASP A 14 -19.08 -7.10 -2.67
C ASP A 14 -17.96 -6.27 -3.35
N ALA A 15 -17.72 -5.05 -2.86
CA ALA A 15 -16.68 -4.16 -3.36
C ALA A 15 -15.27 -4.70 -3.09
N VAL A 16 -15.01 -5.24 -1.89
CA VAL A 16 -13.75 -5.89 -1.53
C VAL A 16 -13.50 -7.08 -2.43
N SER A 17 -14.50 -7.94 -2.64
CA SER A 17 -14.35 -9.13 -3.51
C SER A 17 -13.92 -8.75 -4.92
N VAL A 18 -14.49 -7.68 -5.49
CA VAL A 18 -14.09 -7.16 -6.82
C VAL A 18 -12.70 -6.52 -6.77
N PHE A 19 -12.38 -5.77 -5.72
CA PHE A 19 -11.08 -5.13 -5.56
C PHE A 19 -9.94 -6.16 -5.48
N GLU A 20 -10.09 -7.21 -4.69
CA GLU A 20 -9.07 -8.26 -4.55
C GLU A 20 -8.89 -9.05 -5.86
N ALA A 21 -10.00 -9.38 -6.54
CA ALA A 21 -9.93 -10.00 -7.86
C ALA A 21 -9.21 -9.10 -8.88
N TRP A 22 -9.40 -7.78 -8.80
CA TRP A 22 -8.69 -6.80 -9.62
C TRP A 22 -7.19 -6.75 -9.30
N GLU A 23 -6.80 -6.76 -8.02
CA GLU A 23 -5.39 -6.83 -7.61
C GLU A 23 -4.72 -8.12 -8.14
N ASP A 24 -5.42 -9.25 -8.09
CA ASP A 24 -4.95 -10.52 -8.66
C ASP A 24 -4.73 -10.42 -10.17
N ALA A 25 -5.71 -9.84 -10.88
CA ALA A 25 -5.63 -9.63 -12.32
C ALA A 25 -4.49 -8.67 -12.71
N GLU A 26 -4.21 -7.65 -11.89
CA GLU A 26 -3.08 -6.75 -12.09
C GLU A 26 -1.75 -7.51 -11.94
N ARG A 27 -1.62 -8.35 -10.91
CA ARG A 27 -0.44 -9.22 -10.73
C ARG A 27 -0.27 -10.19 -11.90
N GLU A 28 -1.35 -10.80 -12.38
CA GLU A 28 -1.32 -11.69 -13.54
C GLU A 28 -0.86 -10.95 -14.82
N ALA A 29 -1.48 -9.80 -15.11
CA ALA A 29 -1.11 -8.96 -16.25
C ALA A 29 0.36 -8.50 -16.20
N SER A 30 0.88 -8.26 -14.98
CA SER A 30 2.29 -7.87 -14.79
C SER A 30 3.28 -8.95 -15.27
N GLN A 31 2.92 -10.24 -15.17
CA GLN A 31 3.77 -11.38 -15.55
C GLN A 31 3.87 -11.58 -17.07
N VAL A 32 2.90 -11.05 -17.83
CA VAL A 32 2.81 -11.15 -19.30
C VAL A 32 3.17 -9.83 -19.99
N ARG A 33 3.76 -8.88 -19.26
CA ARG A 33 4.25 -7.61 -19.83
C ARG A 33 5.36 -7.86 -20.86
N GLY A 34 5.48 -6.91 -21.79
CA GLY A 34 6.36 -7.03 -22.95
C GLY A 34 5.65 -7.73 -24.10
N GLY A 35 6.43 -8.34 -24.98
CA GLY A 35 5.90 -8.96 -26.19
C GLY A 35 6.68 -10.20 -26.58
N MET A 36 6.19 -10.85 -27.62
CA MET A 36 6.88 -11.95 -28.28
C MET A 36 6.60 -11.81 -29.76
N TYR A 37 7.60 -12.04 -30.61
CA TYR A 37 7.44 -11.95 -32.06
C TYR A 37 8.47 -12.84 -32.77
N TRP A 38 8.23 -13.12 -34.04
CA TRP A 38 9.14 -13.88 -34.90
C TRP A 38 10.08 -12.94 -35.64
N HIS A 39 11.38 -13.05 -35.39
CA HIS A 39 12.43 -12.28 -36.04
C HIS A 39 13.07 -13.09 -37.18
N LYS A 40 13.29 -12.46 -38.33
CA LYS A 40 13.97 -13.10 -39.47
C LYS A 40 15.47 -13.24 -39.20
N GLY A 41 16.08 -14.28 -39.73
CA GLY A 41 17.51 -14.57 -39.57
C GLY A 41 18.39 -13.54 -40.26
N ALA A 42 19.69 -13.62 -39.95
CA ALA A 42 20.70 -12.77 -40.59
C ALA A 42 20.71 -12.96 -42.12
N PRO A 43 21.24 -12.01 -42.90
CA PRO A 43 21.34 -12.13 -44.36
C PRO A 43 22.05 -13.41 -44.84
N SER A 44 22.93 -13.98 -44.02
CA SER A 44 23.64 -15.25 -44.28
C SER A 44 22.76 -16.49 -44.13
N ALA A 45 21.58 -16.38 -43.52
CA ALA A 45 20.61 -17.46 -43.32
C ALA A 45 19.17 -16.89 -43.36
N PRO A 46 18.70 -16.41 -44.53
CA PRO A 46 17.45 -15.66 -44.66
C PRO A 46 16.18 -16.47 -44.31
N GLU A 47 16.27 -17.81 -44.41
CA GLU A 47 15.18 -18.73 -44.08
C GLU A 47 15.08 -19.05 -42.58
N ALA A 48 16.11 -18.71 -41.79
CA ALA A 48 16.05 -18.91 -40.35
C ALA A 48 15.07 -17.92 -39.73
N VAL A 49 14.22 -18.38 -38.81
CA VAL A 49 13.28 -17.54 -38.06
C VAL A 49 13.44 -17.85 -36.59
N TYR A 50 13.49 -16.83 -35.75
CA TYR A 50 13.74 -16.96 -34.32
C TYR A 50 12.61 -16.36 -33.51
N LEU A 51 12.24 -16.99 -32.41
CA LEU A 51 11.29 -16.42 -31.46
C LEU A 51 12.03 -15.43 -30.57
N VAL A 52 11.54 -14.20 -30.48
CA VAL A 52 12.13 -13.15 -29.65
C VAL A 52 11.12 -12.72 -28.60
N ARG A 53 11.55 -12.64 -27.34
CA ARG A 53 10.78 -12.02 -26.24
C ARG A 53 11.29 -10.61 -25.99
N THR A 54 10.38 -9.65 -25.94
CA THR A 54 10.67 -8.24 -25.62
C THR A 54 10.25 -7.93 -24.19
N SER A 55 11.08 -7.18 -23.49
CA SER A 55 10.71 -6.57 -22.21
C SER A 55 9.92 -5.28 -22.43
N PRO A 56 9.23 -4.75 -21.40
CA PRO A 56 8.56 -3.45 -21.48
C PRO A 56 9.48 -2.27 -21.82
N LYS A 57 10.77 -2.39 -21.50
CA LYS A 57 11.80 -1.37 -21.82
C LYS A 57 12.49 -1.60 -23.17
N GLY A 58 11.98 -2.54 -23.99
CA GLY A 58 12.49 -2.80 -25.33
C GLY A 58 13.67 -3.78 -25.41
N ALA A 59 14.23 -4.22 -24.28
CA ALA A 59 15.28 -5.25 -24.31
C ALA A 59 14.75 -6.55 -24.92
N GLU A 60 15.52 -7.15 -25.82
CA GLU A 60 15.15 -8.34 -26.57
C GLU A 60 15.96 -9.56 -26.14
N LYS A 61 15.33 -10.73 -26.11
CA LYS A 61 15.98 -12.01 -25.87
C LYS A 61 15.46 -13.05 -26.84
N SER A 62 16.35 -13.63 -27.63
CA SER A 62 16.02 -14.79 -28.46
C SER A 62 15.71 -16.01 -27.58
N LEU A 63 14.65 -16.73 -27.94
CA LEU A 63 14.20 -17.99 -27.34
C LEU A 63 14.53 -19.20 -28.22
N GLY A 64 15.22 -18.98 -29.34
CA GLY A 64 15.65 -20.03 -30.27
C GLY A 64 14.93 -20.00 -31.62
N PRO A 65 15.29 -20.93 -32.52
CA PRO A 65 14.71 -21.02 -33.86
C PRO A 65 13.24 -21.44 -33.81
N LYS A 66 12.54 -21.25 -34.92
CA LYS A 66 11.17 -21.68 -35.13
C LYS A 66 11.10 -23.21 -35.19
N THR A 67 10.46 -23.78 -34.17
CA THR A 67 10.21 -25.22 -34.00
C THR A 67 8.78 -25.39 -33.46
N PRO A 68 8.19 -26.60 -33.51
CA PRO A 68 6.88 -26.84 -32.92
C PRO A 68 6.79 -26.44 -31.43
N GLU A 69 7.88 -26.55 -30.67
CA GLU A 69 7.95 -26.17 -29.25
C GLU A 69 7.91 -24.64 -29.05
N THR A 70 8.66 -23.90 -29.87
CA THR A 70 8.68 -22.42 -29.79
C THR A 70 7.38 -21.82 -30.34
N GLU A 71 6.74 -22.45 -31.33
CA GLU A 71 5.39 -22.09 -31.79
C GLU A 71 4.33 -22.27 -30.70
N ARG A 72 4.34 -23.40 -29.97
CA ARG A 72 3.45 -23.59 -28.81
C ARG A 72 3.73 -22.59 -27.69
N THR A 73 4.97 -22.19 -27.50
CA THR A 73 5.34 -21.17 -26.51
C THR A 73 4.81 -19.80 -26.90
N TYR A 74 4.92 -19.43 -28.17
CA TYR A 74 4.36 -18.20 -28.72
C TYR A 74 2.83 -18.15 -28.58
N ALA A 75 2.14 -19.21 -29.01
CA ALA A 75 0.68 -19.29 -28.94
C ALA A 75 0.16 -19.16 -27.50
N ARG A 76 0.74 -19.92 -26.55
CA ARG A 76 0.39 -19.83 -25.12
C ARG A 76 0.66 -18.45 -24.53
N PHE A 77 1.74 -17.79 -24.94
CA PHE A 77 2.05 -16.44 -24.47
C PHE A 77 0.99 -15.44 -24.93
N LEU A 78 0.60 -15.47 -26.21
CA LEU A 78 -0.43 -14.57 -26.74
C LEU A 78 -1.79 -14.81 -26.09
N GLU A 79 -2.20 -16.07 -25.98
CA GLU A 79 -3.47 -16.44 -25.33
C GLU A 79 -3.50 -15.97 -23.87
N ARG A 80 -2.46 -16.31 -23.09
CA ARG A 80 -2.38 -15.89 -21.69
C ARG A 80 -2.36 -14.36 -21.55
N LYS A 81 -1.66 -13.66 -22.44
CA LYS A 81 -1.61 -12.20 -22.43
C LYS A 81 -2.98 -11.58 -22.72
N GLN A 82 -3.70 -12.12 -23.70
CA GLN A 82 -5.05 -11.66 -24.04
C GLN A 82 -6.01 -11.88 -22.86
N LEU A 83 -6.06 -13.09 -22.32
CA LEU A 83 -6.93 -13.44 -21.18
C LEU A 83 -6.65 -12.56 -19.95
N ALA A 84 -5.38 -12.34 -19.61
CA ALA A 84 -5.00 -11.50 -18.48
C ALA A 84 -5.42 -10.03 -18.70
N GLN A 85 -5.25 -9.50 -19.92
CA GLN A 85 -5.63 -8.13 -20.24
C GLN A 85 -7.15 -7.93 -20.26
N ASP A 86 -7.91 -8.88 -20.79
CA ASP A 86 -9.37 -8.85 -20.81
C ASP A 86 -9.92 -8.90 -19.39
N ARG A 87 -9.41 -9.82 -18.56
CA ARG A 87 -9.78 -9.94 -17.15
C ARG A 87 -9.48 -8.66 -16.38
N LEU A 88 -8.28 -8.09 -16.53
CA LEU A 88 -7.91 -6.84 -15.86
C LEU A 88 -8.84 -5.69 -16.26
N THR A 89 -9.15 -5.58 -17.55
CA THR A 89 -10.02 -4.51 -18.08
C THR A 89 -11.45 -4.64 -17.54
N ALA A 90 -12.02 -5.85 -17.58
CA ALA A 90 -13.36 -6.10 -17.07
C ALA A 90 -13.47 -5.82 -15.55
N LEU A 91 -12.48 -6.25 -14.77
CA LEU A 91 -12.45 -6.01 -13.32
C LEU A 91 -12.19 -4.54 -12.97
N ALA A 92 -11.41 -3.81 -13.76
CA ALA A 92 -11.21 -2.37 -13.57
C ALA A 92 -12.52 -1.59 -13.77
N GLU A 93 -13.32 -1.93 -14.77
CA GLU A 93 -14.64 -1.32 -14.96
C GLU A 93 -15.61 -1.70 -13.84
N LYS A 94 -15.62 -2.96 -13.41
CA LYS A 94 -16.43 -3.39 -12.27
C LYS A 94 -16.03 -2.69 -10.98
N ARG A 95 -14.73 -2.51 -10.72
CA ARG A 95 -14.21 -1.74 -9.58
C ARG A 95 -14.77 -0.32 -9.59
N LYS A 96 -14.77 0.39 -10.73
CA LYS A 96 -15.34 1.73 -10.86
C LYS A 96 -16.85 1.78 -10.59
N GLU A 97 -17.60 0.72 -10.91
CA GLU A 97 -19.00 0.59 -10.50
C GLU A 97 -19.12 0.54 -8.97
N HIS A 98 -18.33 -0.30 -8.30
CA HIS A 98 -18.33 -0.38 -6.84
C HIS A 98 -17.87 0.91 -6.18
N GLU A 99 -16.89 1.63 -6.72
CA GLU A 99 -16.47 2.93 -6.18
C GLU A 99 -17.61 3.96 -6.21
N ARG A 100 -18.41 3.99 -7.28
CA ARG A 100 -19.61 4.86 -7.36
C ARG A 100 -20.67 4.47 -6.33
N MET A 101 -20.93 3.18 -6.15
CA MET A 101 -21.88 2.69 -5.14
C MET A 101 -21.38 2.95 -3.72
N ASN A 102 -20.07 2.78 -3.48
CA ASN A 102 -19.42 3.08 -2.20
C ASN A 102 -19.63 4.53 -1.79
N ARG A 103 -19.45 5.46 -2.74
CA ARG A 103 -19.72 6.88 -2.53
C ARG A 103 -21.18 7.14 -2.20
N ALA A 104 -22.10 6.55 -2.97
CA ALA A 104 -23.55 6.75 -2.80
C ALA A 104 -24.06 6.24 -1.45
N LEU A 105 -23.56 5.08 -1.00
CA LEU A 105 -23.95 4.45 0.26
C LEU A 105 -23.14 4.94 1.46
N ARG A 106 -22.12 5.78 1.24
CA ARG A 106 -21.16 6.27 2.25
C ARG A 106 -20.49 5.11 2.99
N VAL A 107 -19.94 4.17 2.21
CA VAL A 107 -19.35 2.92 2.74
C VAL A 107 -18.12 3.18 3.60
N GLY A 108 -17.32 4.17 3.23
CA GLY A 108 -16.16 4.56 4.02
C GLY A 108 -15.99 6.07 4.09
N ARG A 109 -15.08 6.47 4.96
CA ARG A 109 -14.88 7.87 5.36
C ARG A 109 -13.42 8.30 5.34
N VAL A 110 -12.52 7.44 4.85
CA VAL A 110 -11.10 7.77 4.73
C VAL A 110 -10.93 8.98 3.82
N ASP A 111 -9.98 9.86 4.12
CA ASP A 111 -9.67 10.97 3.24
C ASP A 111 -9.25 10.45 1.85
N PRO A 112 -9.84 10.93 0.75
CA PRO A 112 -9.45 10.53 -0.59
C PRO A 112 -7.94 10.65 -0.87
N ILE A 113 -7.22 11.58 -0.24
CA ILE A 113 -5.77 11.71 -0.42
C ILE A 113 -5.01 10.50 0.13
N VAL A 114 -5.45 9.91 1.24
CA VAL A 114 -4.86 8.70 1.82
C VAL A 114 -4.95 7.54 0.83
N VAL A 115 -6.14 7.31 0.27
CA VAL A 115 -6.35 6.26 -0.73
C VAL A 115 -5.47 6.49 -1.96
N LYS A 116 -5.35 7.73 -2.44
CA LYS A 116 -4.45 8.07 -3.56
C LYS A 116 -2.98 7.81 -3.24
N VAL A 117 -2.52 8.14 -2.02
CA VAL A 117 -1.14 7.86 -1.57
C VAL A 117 -0.89 6.35 -1.53
N LEU A 118 -1.79 5.57 -0.92
CA LEU A 118 -1.68 4.11 -0.85
C LEU A 118 -1.69 3.47 -2.25
N ASP A 119 -2.62 3.85 -3.13
CA ASP A 119 -2.67 3.37 -4.52
C ASP A 119 -1.39 3.73 -5.29
N ARG A 120 -0.83 4.93 -5.05
CA ARG A 120 0.42 5.35 -5.67
C ARG A 120 1.61 4.53 -5.17
N MET A 121 1.67 4.22 -3.88
CA MET A 121 2.70 3.35 -3.30
C MET A 121 2.59 1.93 -3.86
N THR A 122 1.39 1.38 -3.95
CA THR A 122 1.13 0.04 -4.51
C THR A 122 1.52 -0.04 -5.98
N SER A 123 1.02 0.87 -6.82
CA SER A 123 1.35 0.91 -8.25
C SER A 123 2.84 1.18 -8.55
N SER A 124 3.56 1.78 -7.59
CA SER A 124 5.02 1.96 -7.68
C SER A 124 5.82 0.79 -7.10
N GLY A 125 5.15 -0.26 -6.60
CA GLY A 125 5.80 -1.42 -5.99
C GLY A 125 6.47 -1.13 -4.65
N LEU A 126 6.02 -0.08 -3.94
CA LEU A 126 6.64 0.39 -2.70
C LEU A 126 5.85 0.02 -1.44
N SER A 127 4.60 -0.41 -1.56
CA SER A 127 3.71 -0.68 -0.42
C SER A 127 4.31 -1.66 0.60
N ASP A 128 5.00 -2.71 0.15
CA ASP A 128 5.60 -3.76 1.00
C ASP A 128 6.76 -3.31 1.90
N PHE A 129 7.24 -2.07 1.70
CA PHE A 129 8.29 -1.46 2.52
C PHE A 129 7.72 -0.60 3.65
N PHE A 130 6.40 -0.37 3.69
CA PHE A 130 5.77 0.51 4.68
C PHE A 130 4.61 -0.18 5.39
N ARG A 131 4.35 0.27 6.61
CA ARG A 131 3.11 0.01 7.33
C ARG A 131 2.48 1.33 7.70
N VAL A 132 1.20 1.50 7.43
CA VAL A 132 0.41 2.60 8.00
C VAL A 132 0.35 2.38 9.50
N VAL A 133 0.76 3.37 10.27
CA VAL A 133 0.69 3.36 11.74
C VAL A 133 -0.11 4.56 12.22
N GLY A 134 -0.14 4.79 13.53
CA GLY A 134 -0.83 5.93 14.10
C GLY A 134 -2.34 5.90 13.87
N THR A 135 -2.96 7.07 13.78
CA THR A 135 -4.43 7.19 13.77
C THR A 135 -5.07 6.49 12.57
N HIS A 136 -4.41 6.50 11.41
CA HIS A 136 -4.98 5.96 10.18
C HIS A 136 -5.12 4.43 10.17
N ALA A 137 -4.37 3.72 11.03
CA ALA A 137 -4.54 2.28 11.21
C ALA A 137 -5.96 1.90 11.68
N LEU A 138 -6.65 2.82 12.39
CA LEU A 138 -8.02 2.59 12.86
C LEU A 138 -8.99 2.32 11.71
N TYR A 139 -8.79 2.94 10.54
CA TYR A 139 -9.66 2.72 9.38
C TYR A 139 -9.59 1.28 8.84
N ALA A 140 -8.43 0.64 8.91
CA ALA A 140 -8.30 -0.78 8.55
C ALA A 140 -9.05 -1.67 9.54
N TYR A 141 -9.02 -1.32 10.84
CA TYR A 141 -9.73 -2.08 11.87
C TYR A 141 -11.24 -1.86 11.79
N GLU A 142 -11.71 -0.62 11.57
CA GLU A 142 -13.11 -0.29 11.28
C GLU A 142 -13.65 -1.12 10.12
N ALA A 143 -12.92 -1.12 9.00
CA ALA A 143 -13.31 -1.82 7.78
C ALA A 143 -13.43 -3.34 8.01
N ALA A 144 -12.53 -3.93 8.80
CA ALA A 144 -12.58 -5.35 9.09
C ALA A 144 -13.63 -5.74 10.15
N ALA A 145 -13.88 -4.87 11.14
CA ALA A 145 -14.86 -5.09 12.18
C ALA A 145 -16.30 -4.76 11.74
N GLY A 146 -16.49 -4.04 10.63
CA GLY A 146 -17.82 -3.58 10.21
C GLY A 146 -18.39 -2.51 11.15
N VAL A 147 -17.53 -1.68 11.73
CA VAL A 147 -17.92 -0.63 12.69
C VAL A 147 -17.30 0.71 12.33
N VAL A 148 -17.85 1.78 12.89
CA VAL A 148 -17.30 3.13 12.88
C VAL A 148 -16.92 3.53 14.29
N VAL A 149 -15.67 3.97 14.47
CA VAL A 149 -15.15 4.57 15.71
C VAL A 149 -15.53 6.05 15.75
N ASP A 150 -15.73 6.58 16.96
CA ASP A 150 -16.01 8.00 17.19
C ASP A 150 -14.91 8.91 16.60
N ASP A 151 -15.30 10.08 16.10
CA ASP A 151 -14.41 11.06 15.44
C ASP A 151 -13.30 11.55 16.38
N ASP A 152 -13.58 11.60 17.69
CA ASP A 152 -12.62 11.98 18.74
C ASP A 152 -11.37 11.07 18.76
N ALA A 153 -11.47 9.85 18.23
CA ALA A 153 -10.34 8.94 18.11
C ALA A 153 -9.58 9.06 16.77
N VAL A 154 -10.16 9.70 15.74
CA VAL A 154 -9.69 9.60 14.34
C VAL A 154 -9.36 10.95 13.69
N ALA A 155 -9.70 12.09 14.30
CA ALA A 155 -9.55 13.43 13.70
C ALA A 155 -8.09 13.93 13.54
N THR A 156 -7.31 13.32 12.66
CA THR A 156 -6.01 13.83 12.22
C THR A 156 -5.93 13.96 10.70
N ARG A 157 -5.25 15.02 10.24
CA ARG A 157 -4.94 15.25 8.81
C ARG A 157 -3.52 14.80 8.49
N ASP A 158 -3.08 13.70 9.08
CA ASP A 158 -1.73 13.15 8.94
C ASP A 158 -1.82 11.67 8.56
N ILE A 159 -0.90 11.13 7.76
CA ILE A 159 -0.71 9.69 7.65
C ILE A 159 0.70 9.33 8.10
N ASP A 160 0.80 8.48 9.12
CA ASP A 160 2.07 7.96 9.60
C ASP A 160 2.44 6.68 8.83
N LEU A 161 3.58 6.70 8.15
CA LEU A 161 4.14 5.55 7.43
C LEU A 161 5.41 5.08 8.13
N LEU A 162 5.38 3.87 8.66
CA LEU A 162 6.54 3.22 9.25
C LEU A 162 7.32 2.46 8.18
N TRP A 163 8.55 2.89 7.90
CA TRP A 163 9.43 2.30 6.91
C TRP A 163 10.25 1.12 7.47
N ASP A 164 10.24 -0.02 6.75
CA ASP A 164 11.07 -1.18 7.06
C ASP A 164 12.51 -0.98 6.57
N VAL A 165 13.34 -0.36 7.41
CA VAL A 165 14.76 -0.11 7.14
C VAL A 165 15.55 -1.40 6.87
N ARG A 166 15.09 -2.57 7.36
CA ARG A 166 15.74 -3.87 7.08
C ARG A 166 15.70 -4.21 5.58
N LYS A 167 14.72 -3.66 4.86
CA LYS A 167 14.55 -3.83 3.42
C LYS A 167 15.16 -2.69 2.60
N ARG A 168 16.02 -1.82 3.17
CA ARG A 168 16.51 -0.60 2.50
C ARG A 168 17.09 -0.81 1.10
N LEU A 169 17.86 -1.88 0.88
CA LEU A 169 18.50 -2.14 -0.42
C LEU A 169 17.46 -2.52 -1.48
N HIS A 170 16.48 -3.33 -1.10
CA HIS A 170 15.34 -3.67 -1.95
C HIS A 170 14.47 -2.44 -2.22
N PHE A 171 14.24 -1.60 -1.20
CA PHE A 171 13.52 -0.34 -1.35
C PHE A 171 14.22 0.59 -2.34
N ALA A 172 15.53 0.83 -2.19
CA ALA A 172 16.31 1.67 -3.10
C ALA A 172 16.25 1.14 -4.54
N THR A 173 16.34 -0.18 -4.72
CA THR A 173 16.19 -0.81 -6.04
C THR A 173 14.79 -0.64 -6.63
N ALA A 174 13.74 -0.79 -5.82
CA ALA A 174 12.36 -0.59 -6.25
C ALA A 174 12.08 0.87 -6.62
N LEU A 175 12.57 1.80 -5.80
CA LEU A 175 12.44 3.23 -6.01
C LEU A 175 13.18 3.69 -7.28
N ALA A 176 14.40 3.20 -7.51
CA ALA A 176 15.17 3.47 -8.73
C ALA A 176 14.46 2.95 -10.00
N ARG A 177 13.64 1.89 -9.91
CA ARG A 177 12.88 1.39 -11.08
C ARG A 177 11.74 2.29 -11.51
N VAL A 178 11.25 3.14 -10.61
CA VAL A 178 10.16 4.09 -10.86
C VAL A 178 10.64 5.52 -11.10
N ASP A 179 11.97 5.68 -11.26
CA ASP A 179 12.68 6.94 -11.58
C ASP A 179 12.12 8.14 -10.77
N SER A 180 11.99 7.95 -9.45
CA SER A 180 11.31 8.91 -8.56
C SER A 180 11.94 8.85 -7.17
N SER A 181 11.85 9.95 -6.43
CA SER A 181 12.03 10.00 -4.97
C SER A 181 10.70 9.74 -4.24
N MET A 182 10.74 9.63 -2.90
CA MET A 182 9.50 9.51 -2.13
C MET A 182 8.69 10.81 -2.18
N ILE A 183 9.33 11.97 -2.01
CA ILE A 183 8.66 13.26 -2.24
C ILE A 183 8.14 13.40 -3.68
N GLY A 184 8.89 12.93 -4.68
CA GLY A 184 8.46 12.91 -6.07
C GLY A 184 7.23 12.03 -6.31
N LEU A 185 7.11 10.93 -5.55
CA LEU A 185 5.93 10.07 -5.57
C LEU A 185 4.71 10.80 -5.00
N LEU A 186 4.86 11.47 -3.85
CA LEU A 186 3.79 12.28 -3.26
C LEU A 186 3.37 13.41 -4.19
N ARG A 187 4.31 14.07 -4.87
CA ARG A 187 4.04 15.12 -5.87
C ARG A 187 3.25 14.63 -7.09
N LYS A 188 3.26 13.32 -7.39
CA LYS A 188 2.39 12.72 -8.42
C LYS A 188 0.95 12.55 -7.93
N VAL A 189 0.72 12.51 -6.61
CA VAL A 189 -0.62 12.54 -6.00
C VAL A 189 -1.13 13.98 -5.91
N ASP A 190 -0.29 14.89 -5.41
CA ASP A 190 -0.57 16.32 -5.29
C ASP A 190 0.74 17.11 -5.44
N LYS A 191 0.82 17.96 -6.47
CA LYS A 191 2.03 18.73 -6.80
C LYS A 191 2.48 19.69 -5.70
N SER A 192 1.60 20.04 -4.77
CA SER A 192 1.88 21.00 -3.70
C SER A 192 2.68 20.41 -2.53
N PHE A 193 2.89 19.08 -2.48
CA PHE A 193 3.69 18.46 -1.43
C PHE A 193 5.12 19.02 -1.37
N ARG A 194 5.51 19.44 -0.17
CA ARG A 194 6.85 19.90 0.19
C ARG A 194 7.26 19.32 1.53
N ILE A 195 8.54 19.02 1.68
CA ILE A 195 9.11 18.63 2.98
C ILE A 195 9.19 19.88 3.87
N LYS A 196 8.85 19.73 5.15
CA LYS A 196 8.97 20.82 6.13
C LYS A 196 10.45 21.06 6.45
N ASP A 197 10.86 22.32 6.54
CA ASP A 197 12.27 22.68 6.77
C ASP A 197 12.80 22.18 8.11
N LEU A 198 11.98 22.28 9.16
CA LEU A 198 12.32 21.88 10.53
C LEU A 198 12.09 20.39 10.78
N ASP A 199 11.06 19.82 10.15
CA ASP A 199 10.64 18.43 10.31
C ASP A 199 10.84 17.67 9.00
N LYS A 200 12.10 17.36 8.66
CA LYS A 200 12.46 16.74 7.38
C LYS A 200 11.93 15.32 7.16
N TYR A 201 11.23 14.76 8.16
CA TYR A 201 10.51 13.50 8.10
C TYR A 201 9.03 13.67 7.72
N THR A 202 8.55 14.91 7.58
CA THR A 202 7.16 15.27 7.26
C THR A 202 7.11 15.97 5.91
N ALA A 203 6.22 15.51 5.02
CA ALA A 203 5.78 16.28 3.86
C ALA A 203 4.37 16.80 4.07
N VAL A 204 4.12 18.05 3.68
CA VAL A 204 2.82 18.72 3.80
C VAL A 204 2.37 19.27 2.45
N ASN A 205 1.09 19.13 2.13
CA ASN A 205 0.48 19.72 0.93
C ASN A 205 -0.14 21.11 1.23
N GLN A 206 -0.65 21.79 0.19
CA GLN A 206 -1.27 23.12 0.34
C GLN A 206 -2.52 23.14 1.25
N ASP A 207 -3.19 22.00 1.41
CA ASP A 207 -4.40 21.86 2.22
C ASP A 207 -4.08 21.49 3.68
N GLY A 208 -2.79 21.37 4.02
CA GLY A 208 -2.29 21.03 5.34
C GLY A 208 -2.39 19.54 5.68
N PHE A 209 -2.50 18.66 4.68
CA PHE A 209 -2.38 17.21 4.86
C PHE A 209 -0.91 16.81 4.98
N GLU A 210 -0.57 16.12 6.06
CA GLU A 210 0.79 15.70 6.39
C GLU A 210 1.02 14.21 6.10
N VAL A 211 2.20 13.86 5.57
CA VAL A 211 2.69 12.49 5.43
C VAL A 211 3.97 12.40 6.24
N ASP A 212 3.94 11.62 7.32
CA ASP A 212 5.08 11.39 8.20
C ASP A 212 5.74 10.06 7.86
N ILE A 213 7.06 10.05 7.69
CA ILE A 213 7.82 8.82 7.47
C ILE A 213 8.72 8.55 8.68
N LEU A 214 8.36 7.49 9.40
CA LEU A 214 8.98 7.06 10.63
C LEU A 214 9.82 5.81 10.40
N ARG A 215 10.83 5.60 11.25
CA ARG A 215 11.59 4.33 11.32
C ARG A 215 11.82 3.90 12.76
N ARG A 216 12.24 2.65 12.95
CA ARG A 216 12.78 2.18 14.23
C ARG A 216 14.05 2.94 14.63
N GLU A 217 14.27 3.01 15.94
CA GLU A 217 15.55 3.41 16.54
C GLU A 217 16.71 2.59 15.95
N GLN A 218 17.87 3.23 15.78
CA GLN A 218 19.05 2.60 15.21
C GLN A 218 19.47 1.38 16.05
N GLN A 219 19.68 0.25 15.37
CA GLN A 219 20.25 -0.96 15.96
C GLN A 219 21.43 -1.42 15.11
N GLY A 220 22.55 -1.76 15.75
CA GLY A 220 23.77 -2.19 15.06
C GLY A 220 24.27 -1.17 14.06
N GLU A 221 24.54 -1.61 12.82
CA GLU A 221 25.06 -0.77 11.74
C GLU A 221 23.98 -0.05 10.91
N ASP A 222 22.72 -0.02 11.38
CA ASP A 222 21.65 0.73 10.69
C ASP A 222 22.05 2.22 10.55
N PRO A 223 22.26 2.77 9.35
CA PRO A 223 22.76 4.16 9.20
C PRO A 223 21.76 5.18 9.75
N HIS A 224 22.23 6.22 10.45
CA HIS A 224 21.42 7.37 10.88
C HIS A 224 22.29 8.65 11.00
N PRO A 225 21.83 9.82 10.55
CA PRO A 225 20.60 10.07 9.79
C PRO A 225 20.63 9.38 8.41
N ILE A 226 19.46 9.08 7.83
CA ILE A 226 19.36 8.47 6.50
C ILE A 226 18.29 9.18 5.67
N ARG A 227 18.64 9.48 4.42
CA ARG A 227 17.74 10.00 3.40
C ARG A 227 17.13 8.83 2.62
N MET A 228 15.87 8.95 2.19
CA MET A 228 15.19 7.85 1.51
C MET A 228 15.68 7.56 0.10
N SER A 229 16.21 8.56 -0.59
CA SER A 229 16.78 8.43 -1.94
C SER A 229 17.96 9.37 -2.14
N ASP A 230 18.49 9.41 -3.36
CA ASP A 230 19.58 10.31 -3.73
C ASP A 230 19.12 11.74 -4.04
N ASP A 231 17.80 11.99 -4.09
CA ASP A 231 17.20 13.31 -4.31
C ASP A 231 17.42 14.21 -3.07
N GLU A 232 17.93 15.41 -3.28
CA GLU A 232 18.29 16.38 -2.23
C GLU A 232 17.08 16.89 -1.44
N ASP A 233 15.92 16.94 -2.10
CA ASP A 233 14.66 17.39 -1.51
C ASP A 233 13.87 16.26 -0.86
N ASP A 234 14.42 15.04 -0.76
CA ASP A 234 13.72 13.86 -0.23
C ASP A 234 13.83 13.72 1.30
N PHE A 235 12.96 12.86 1.85
CA PHE A 235 12.78 12.69 3.29
C PHE A 235 14.05 12.29 4.01
N TRP A 236 14.28 12.93 5.15
CA TRP A 236 15.17 12.46 6.20
C TRP A 236 14.34 11.77 7.27
N VAL A 237 14.43 10.45 7.37
CA VAL A 237 13.54 9.68 8.26
C VAL A 237 13.96 9.80 9.72
N THR A 238 12.99 10.03 10.60
CA THR A 238 13.20 10.17 12.04
C THR A 238 12.99 8.86 12.80
N GLN A 239 13.68 8.71 13.92
CA GLN A 239 13.52 7.53 14.78
C GLN A 239 12.30 7.70 15.68
N ALA A 240 11.40 6.73 15.64
CA ALA A 240 10.28 6.62 16.56
C ALA A 240 10.64 5.66 17.72
N ARG A 241 10.52 6.15 18.96
CA ARG A 241 10.80 5.37 20.19
C ARG A 241 9.97 4.08 20.19
N LYS A 242 10.63 2.95 20.45
CA LYS A 242 10.02 1.60 20.44
C LYS A 242 9.33 1.19 19.13
N ALA A 243 9.57 1.85 17.99
CA ALA A 243 8.97 1.44 16.73
C ALA A 243 9.45 0.05 16.24
N HIS A 244 10.50 -0.53 16.84
CA HIS A 244 10.83 -1.95 16.64
C HIS A 244 9.65 -2.88 17.01
N VAL A 245 8.87 -2.55 18.05
CA VAL A 245 7.67 -3.32 18.44
C VAL A 245 6.61 -3.30 17.34
N LEU A 246 6.47 -2.16 16.65
CA LEU A 246 5.54 -2.01 15.52
C LEU A 246 6.05 -2.74 14.27
N MET A 247 7.36 -2.77 14.06
CA MET A 247 8.01 -3.48 12.96
C MET A 247 7.92 -5.00 13.09
N ASP A 248 8.03 -5.51 14.32
CA ASP A 248 8.01 -6.94 14.62
C ASP A 248 6.59 -7.44 14.93
N ALA A 249 5.61 -6.53 15.05
CA ALA A 249 4.21 -6.90 15.15
C ALA A 249 3.76 -7.73 13.93
N PRO A 250 2.85 -8.70 14.12
CA PRO A 250 2.22 -9.40 12.99
C PRO A 250 1.59 -8.39 12.03
N PRO A 251 1.72 -8.61 10.70
CA PRO A 251 1.11 -7.72 9.72
C PRO A 251 -0.40 -7.81 9.77
N PHE A 252 -1.06 -6.72 9.42
CA PHE A 252 -2.49 -6.64 9.22
C PHE A 252 -2.78 -5.93 7.91
N SER A 253 -3.81 -6.35 7.18
CA SER A 253 -4.20 -5.69 5.93
C SER A 253 -5.72 -5.67 5.82
N ALA A 254 -6.25 -4.54 5.34
CA ALA A 254 -7.65 -4.41 4.96
C ALA A 254 -7.78 -3.49 3.74
N VAL A 255 -8.84 -3.67 2.97
CA VAL A 255 -9.23 -2.70 1.93
C VAL A 255 -9.99 -1.59 2.62
N VAL A 256 -9.50 -0.36 2.49
CA VAL A 256 -10.18 0.83 3.03
C VAL A 256 -10.91 1.58 1.93
N VAL A 257 -12.00 2.23 2.29
CA VAL A 257 -12.86 2.98 1.36
C VAL A 257 -12.83 4.47 1.72
N ALA A 258 -12.47 5.31 0.75
CA ALA A 258 -12.51 6.75 0.91
C ALA A 258 -13.95 7.28 0.90
N SER A 259 -14.14 8.50 1.40
CA SER A 259 -15.40 9.25 1.26
C SER A 259 -15.78 9.50 -0.21
N SER A 260 -14.81 9.47 -1.13
CA SER A 260 -15.04 9.51 -2.58
C SER A 260 -15.54 8.18 -3.15
N GLY A 261 -15.53 7.10 -2.38
CA GLY A 261 -15.83 5.73 -2.78
C GLY A 261 -14.63 4.93 -3.31
N ALA A 262 -13.51 5.60 -3.60
CA ALA A 262 -12.27 4.96 -4.05
C ALA A 262 -11.73 4.00 -2.98
N MET A 263 -11.06 2.94 -3.42
CA MET A 263 -10.55 1.89 -2.53
C MET A 263 -9.04 1.75 -2.66
N ALA A 264 -8.37 1.45 -1.55
CA ALA A 264 -6.97 1.06 -1.51
C ALA A 264 -6.73 -0.02 -0.46
N ARG A 265 -5.72 -0.87 -0.66
CA ARG A 265 -5.23 -1.78 0.37
C ARG A 265 -4.36 -1.02 1.38
N MET A 266 -4.73 -1.07 2.66
CA MET A 266 -3.96 -0.51 3.76
C MET A 266 -3.24 -1.65 4.50
N ASN A 267 -1.91 -1.67 4.37
CA ASN A 267 -1.05 -2.53 5.19
C ASN A 267 -0.73 -1.81 6.51
N THR A 268 -1.03 -2.45 7.64
CA THR A 268 -0.78 -1.94 8.98
C THR A 268 -0.32 -3.09 9.90
N LEU A 269 -0.38 -2.89 11.20
CA LEU A 269 0.01 -3.86 12.23
C LEU A 269 -1.21 -4.49 12.89
N HIS A 270 -1.01 -5.63 13.53
CA HIS A 270 -2.05 -6.32 14.29
C HIS A 270 -2.73 -5.38 15.32
N PRO A 271 -4.08 -5.36 15.41
CA PRO A 271 -4.80 -4.41 16.27
C PRO A 271 -4.38 -4.46 17.75
N LEU A 272 -4.11 -5.64 18.32
CA LEU A 272 -3.65 -5.74 19.71
C LEU A 272 -2.21 -5.21 19.89
N SER A 273 -1.35 -5.33 18.88
CA SER A 273 -0.02 -4.72 18.93
C SER A 273 -0.13 -3.19 18.89
N PHE A 274 -1.07 -2.67 18.09
CA PHE A 274 -1.40 -1.25 18.04
C PHE A 274 -1.89 -0.75 19.40
N ALA A 275 -2.87 -1.43 20.00
CA ALA A 275 -3.44 -1.05 21.29
C ALA A 275 -2.38 -1.04 22.41
N ARG A 276 -1.54 -2.09 22.49
CA ARG A 276 -0.42 -2.15 23.46
C ARG A 276 0.56 -0.99 23.29
N PHE A 277 0.92 -0.66 22.05
CA PHE A 277 1.81 0.46 21.77
C PHE A 277 1.19 1.80 22.18
N LYS A 278 -0.09 1.99 21.89
CA LYS A 278 -0.86 3.20 22.24
C LYS A 278 -1.01 3.37 23.75
N ARG A 279 -1.32 2.30 24.50
CA ARG A 279 -1.27 2.28 25.98
C ARG A 279 0.09 2.74 26.48
N TRP A 280 1.17 2.17 25.95
CA TRP A 280 2.52 2.54 26.37
C TRP A 280 2.83 4.02 26.10
N MET A 281 2.47 4.55 24.92
CA MET A 281 2.64 5.97 24.59
C MET A 281 1.87 6.88 25.54
N SER A 282 0.63 6.53 25.90
CA SER A 282 -0.17 7.31 26.85
C SER A 282 0.42 7.37 28.27
N GLY A 283 1.28 6.42 28.62
CA GLY A 283 1.97 6.37 29.91
C GLY A 283 3.28 7.18 29.96
N GLN A 284 3.74 7.76 28.84
CA GLN A 284 4.99 8.52 28.82
C GLN A 284 4.81 9.93 29.40
N GLY A 285 5.70 10.32 30.32
CA GLY A 285 5.62 11.62 31.01
C GLY A 285 5.90 12.84 30.12
N ASP A 286 6.65 12.64 29.04
CA ASP A 286 7.01 13.62 28.02
C ASP A 286 6.02 13.68 26.84
N ARG A 287 4.95 12.86 26.86
CA ARG A 287 3.94 12.85 25.80
C ARG A 287 3.09 14.12 25.87
N ASP A 288 2.92 14.76 24.72
CA ASP A 288 1.99 15.89 24.56
C ASP A 288 0.61 15.59 25.20
N PRO A 289 0.08 16.46 26.08
CA PRO A 289 -1.14 16.18 26.83
C PRO A 289 -2.36 15.84 25.98
N LEU A 290 -2.51 16.45 24.80
CA LEU A 290 -3.63 16.17 23.89
C LEU A 290 -3.43 14.81 23.22
N LYS A 291 -2.23 14.52 22.72
CA LYS A 291 -1.89 13.21 22.14
C LYS A 291 -2.01 12.09 23.16
N ARG A 292 -1.66 12.33 24.44
CA ARG A 292 -1.73 11.35 25.53
C ARG A 292 -3.13 10.80 25.75
N ARG A 293 -4.14 11.69 25.85
CA ARG A 293 -5.54 11.29 26.03
C ARG A 293 -6.05 10.51 24.82
N ARG A 294 -5.69 10.97 23.62
CA ARG A 294 -6.06 10.30 22.37
C ARG A 294 -5.44 8.91 22.24
N ASP A 295 -4.16 8.76 22.60
CA ASP A 295 -3.49 7.44 22.56
C ASP A 295 -4.18 6.45 23.51
N ALA A 296 -4.57 6.88 24.71
CA ALA A 296 -5.32 6.03 25.64
C ALA A 296 -6.69 5.62 25.07
N LEU A 297 -7.44 6.58 24.51
CA LEU A 297 -8.74 6.33 23.89
C LEU A 297 -8.62 5.36 22.69
N GLN A 298 -7.65 5.58 21.81
CA GLN A 298 -7.40 4.71 20.66
C GLN A 298 -7.08 3.27 21.09
N ALA A 299 -6.31 3.10 22.17
CA ALA A 299 -6.04 1.77 22.71
C ALA A 299 -7.32 1.10 23.25
N GLU A 300 -8.11 1.80 24.05
CA GLU A 300 -9.36 1.29 24.64
C GLU A 300 -10.37 0.90 23.57
N VAL A 301 -10.54 1.75 22.55
CA VAL A 301 -11.42 1.46 21.42
C VAL A 301 -10.99 0.21 20.68
N VAL A 302 -9.70 0.06 20.37
CA VAL A 302 -9.21 -1.10 19.62
C VAL A 302 -9.29 -2.38 20.45
N GLU A 303 -8.99 -2.32 21.76
CA GLU A 303 -9.19 -3.44 22.69
C GLU A 303 -10.66 -3.90 22.71
N ALA A 304 -11.59 -2.96 22.85
CA ALA A 304 -13.03 -3.25 22.81
C ALA A 304 -13.47 -3.77 21.44
N MET A 305 -12.94 -3.22 20.35
CA MET A 305 -13.25 -3.65 18.99
C MET A 305 -12.84 -5.11 18.77
N VAL A 306 -11.62 -5.47 19.17
CA VAL A 306 -11.14 -6.85 19.08
C VAL A 306 -12.00 -7.78 19.92
N ALA A 307 -12.38 -7.36 21.12
CA ALA A 307 -13.17 -8.20 22.00
C ALA A 307 -14.60 -8.45 21.53
N GLN A 308 -15.23 -7.48 20.87
CA GLN A 308 -16.64 -7.54 20.49
C GLN A 308 -16.86 -7.99 19.05
N TYR A 309 -15.96 -7.59 18.13
CA TYR A 309 -16.18 -7.74 16.69
C TYR A 309 -15.13 -8.61 15.99
N LEU A 310 -13.95 -8.77 16.58
CA LEU A 310 -12.85 -9.53 15.98
C LEU A 310 -12.24 -10.55 16.96
N PRO A 311 -13.05 -11.42 17.62
CA PRO A 311 -12.56 -12.34 18.64
C PRO A 311 -11.51 -13.31 18.12
N GLN A 312 -11.52 -13.62 16.81
CA GLN A 312 -10.48 -14.41 16.15
C GLN A 312 -9.07 -13.80 16.28
N TRP A 313 -8.96 -12.51 16.58
CA TRP A 313 -7.67 -11.82 16.79
C TRP A 313 -7.32 -11.60 18.26
N GLN A 314 -8.13 -12.12 19.20
CA GLN A 314 -7.78 -12.13 20.62
C GLN A 314 -6.63 -13.10 20.93
N ALA A 315 -6.60 -14.25 20.24
CA ALA A 315 -5.62 -15.32 20.48
C ALA A 315 -4.42 -15.33 19.50
N GLY A 316 -4.34 -14.36 18.57
CA GLY A 316 -3.45 -14.37 17.40
C GLY A 316 -1.99 -13.96 17.64
N GLY A 317 -1.34 -14.58 18.62
CA GLY A 317 0.10 -14.51 18.83
C GLY A 317 0.73 -15.89 18.97
N ALA A 318 0.22 -16.91 18.27
CA ALA A 318 0.90 -18.18 18.02
C ALA A 318 0.08 -18.98 16.98
N ASP A 319 0.53 -18.94 15.73
CA ASP A 319 0.55 -20.07 14.79
C ASP A 319 1.73 -19.84 13.85
#